data_AF-A0A4C1TS93-F1
#
_entry.id   AF-A0A4C1TS93-F1
#
_cell.length_a   1.000
_cell.length_b   1.000
_cell.length_c   1.000
_cell.angle_alpha   90.00
_cell.angle_beta   90.00
_cell.angle_gamma   90.00
#
_symmetry.space_group_name_H-M   'P 1'
#
loop_
_entity.id
_entity.type
_entity.pdbx_description
1 polymer ?
#
loop_
_entity_poly.entity_id
_entity_poly.type
_entity_poly.pdbx_seq_one_letter_code
_entity_poly.pdbx_strand_id
1 'polypeptide(L)'
;MEIPPWIINPFDETEVENVILQEELLELSTNEELKVTFKRGYQKFWLQPEIPEKYPGLWGIVQKLLITYLSSYLVEKSFSVVTNLLIKKRSRLNIIPYKTQAKY
;
A
#
# COMPACT_ATOMS: atom_id res chain seq x y z
N MET A 1 3.01 -0.62 -10.04
CA MET A 1 2.08 -1.71 -9.68
C MET A 1 0.70 -1.12 -9.89
N GLU A 2 -0.07 -1.67 -10.81
CA GLU A 2 -1.48 -1.29 -10.96
C GLU A 2 -2.28 -2.03 -9.90
N ILE A 3 -3.21 -1.32 -9.25
CA ILE A 3 -4.11 -1.91 -8.26
C ILE A 3 -5.35 -2.37 -9.01
N PRO A 4 -5.66 -3.67 -9.05
CA PRO A 4 -6.88 -4.16 -9.68
C PRO A 4 -8.13 -3.51 -9.04
N PRO A 5 -9.14 -3.12 -9.84
CA PRO A 5 -10.35 -2.47 -9.33
C PRO A 5 -11.08 -3.31 -8.28
N TRP A 6 -11.08 -4.63 -8.44
CA TRP A 6 -11.71 -5.58 -7.51
C TRP A 6 -11.10 -5.56 -6.10
N ILE A 7 -9.87 -5.04 -5.91
CA ILE A 7 -9.31 -4.87 -4.56
C ILE A 7 -10.00 -3.74 -3.80
N ILE A 8 -10.42 -2.70 -4.54
CA ILE A 8 -11.14 -1.55 -4.01
C ILE A 8 -12.60 -1.94 -3.79
N ASN A 9 -13.21 -2.61 -4.76
CA ASN A 9 -14.57 -3.13 -4.65
C ASN A 9 -14.67 -4.54 -5.26
N PRO A 10 -14.57 -5.61 -4.45
CA PRO A 10 -14.60 -6.99 -4.95
C PRO A 10 -16.00 -7.44 -5.37
N PHE A 11 -17.02 -6.60 -5.17
CA PHE A 11 -18.41 -6.88 -5.52
C PHE A 11 -18.83 -6.25 -6.85
N ASP A 12 -17.98 -5.43 -7.47
CA ASP A 12 -18.23 -4.92 -8.82
C ASP A 12 -17.82 -5.96 -9.86
N GLU A 13 -18.57 -6.03 -10.96
CA GLU A 13 -18.20 -6.87 -12.10
C GLU A 13 -16.84 -6.43 -12.64
N THR A 14 -15.84 -7.29 -12.41
CA THR A 14 -14.47 -7.07 -12.86
C THR A 14 -13.99 -8.32 -13.56
N GLU A 15 -13.63 -8.21 -14.84
CA GLU A 15 -12.99 -9.31 -15.55
C GLU A 15 -11.53 -9.43 -15.11
N VAL A 16 -11.16 -10.63 -14.64
CA VAL A 16 -9.77 -10.98 -14.30
C VAL A 16 -9.29 -12.04 -15.28
N GLU A 17 -8.09 -11.93 -15.85
CA GLU A 17 -7.61 -12.92 -16.84
C GLU A 17 -7.42 -14.34 -16.26
N ASN A 18 -7.20 -14.43 -14.95
CA ASN A 18 -6.97 -15.71 -14.29
C ASN A 18 -8.30 -16.36 -13.88
N VAL A 19 -8.59 -17.53 -14.45
CA VAL A 19 -9.81 -18.31 -14.22
C VAL A 19 -10.03 -18.62 -12.73
N ILE A 20 -8.97 -18.95 -11.98
CA ILE A 20 -9.07 -19.26 -10.54
C ILE A 20 -9.51 -18.01 -9.76
N LEU A 21 -8.97 -16.84 -10.12
CA LEU A 21 -9.35 -15.58 -9.47
C LEU A 21 -10.76 -15.15 -9.83
N GLN A 22 -11.21 -15.42 -11.07
CA GLN A 22 -12.59 -15.16 -11.47
C GLN A 22 -13.58 -16.02 -10.67
N GLU A 23 -13.29 -17.31 -10.48
CA GLU A 23 -14.13 -18.20 -9.67
C GLU A 23 -14.20 -17.74 -8.22
N GLU A 24 -13.04 -17.40 -7.61
CA GLU A 24 -13.00 -16.88 -6.24
C GLU A 24 -13.76 -15.55 -6.10
N LEU A 25 -13.63 -14.63 -7.08
CA LEU A 25 -14.38 -13.37 -7.09
C LEU A 25 -15.88 -13.60 -7.24
N LEU A 26 -16.28 -14.54 -8.10
CA LEU A 26 -17.69 -14.88 -8.28
C LEU A 26 -18.27 -15.41 -6.97
N GLU A 27 -17.62 -16.37 -6.32
CA GLU A 27 -18.06 -16.91 -5.04
C GLU A 27 -18.11 -15.81 -3.96
N LEU A 28 -17.08 -14.98 -3.86
CA LEU A 28 -17.05 -13.84 -2.94
C LEU A 28 -18.21 -12.88 -3.20
N SER A 29 -18.52 -12.58 -4.47
CA SER A 29 -19.59 -11.66 -4.87
C SER A 29 -20.99 -12.15 -4.49
N THR A 30 -21.19 -13.47 -4.45
CA THR A 30 -22.44 -14.12 -4.05
C THR A 30 -22.64 -14.16 -2.54
N ASN A 31 -21.59 -13.95 -1.76
CA ASN A 31 -21.66 -14.02 -0.31
C ASN A 31 -22.16 -12.68 0.30
N GLU A 32 -23.41 -12.69 0.77
CA GLU A 32 -24.01 -11.49 1.37
C GLU A 32 -23.43 -11.11 2.75
N GLU A 33 -22.96 -12.07 3.56
CA GLU A 33 -22.30 -11.76 4.83
C GLU A 33 -21.02 -10.95 4.61
N LEU A 34 -20.26 -11.32 3.57
CA LEU A 34 -19.05 -10.62 3.16
C LEU A 34 -19.36 -9.19 2.71
N LYS A 35 -20.50 -8.94 2.04
CA LYS A 35 -20.97 -7.57 1.70
C LYS A 35 -21.23 -6.75 2.95
N VAL A 36 -21.84 -7.33 3.98
CA VAL A 36 -22.11 -6.63 5.25
C VAL A 36 -20.79 -6.31 5.97
N THR A 37 -19.84 -7.24 5.98
CA THR A 37 -18.52 -7.00 6.58
C THR A 37 -17.71 -5.96 5.80
N PHE A 38 -17.81 -5.94 4.47
CA PHE A 38 -17.18 -4.91 3.64
C PHE A 38 -17.70 -3.51 3.97
N LYS A 39 -19.00 -3.34 4.25
CA LYS A 39 -19.57 -2.06 4.72
C LYS A 39 -18.96 -1.56 6.04
N ARG A 40 -18.37 -2.43 6.86
CA ARG A 40 -17.62 -2.04 8.07
C ARG A 40 -16.21 -1.52 7.78
N GLY A 41 -15.74 -1.63 6.54
CA GLY A 41 -14.49 -1.08 6.05
C GLY A 41 -13.60 -2.11 5.35
N TYR A 42 -12.94 -1.68 4.26
CA TYR A 42 -12.11 -2.51 3.41
C TYR A 42 -10.93 -3.19 4.15
N GLN A 43 -10.33 -2.50 5.13
CA GLN A 43 -9.20 -3.04 5.89
C GLN A 43 -9.62 -4.24 6.74
N LYS A 44 -10.74 -4.11 7.46
CA LYS A 44 -11.28 -5.19 8.30
C LYS A 44 -11.75 -6.37 7.45
N PHE A 45 -12.28 -6.09 6.27
CA PHE A 45 -12.69 -7.10 5.31
C PHE A 45 -11.51 -7.95 4.84
N TRP A 46 -10.43 -7.33 4.34
CA TRP A 46 -9.30 -8.11 3.82
C TRP A 46 -8.49 -8.81 4.92
N LEU A 47 -8.42 -8.25 6.13
CA LEU A 47 -7.62 -8.79 7.24
C LEU A 47 -8.35 -9.85 8.09
N GLN A 48 -9.58 -10.24 7.73
CA GLN A 48 -10.32 -11.28 8.47
C GLN A 48 -9.73 -12.68 8.16
N PRO A 49 -9.71 -13.61 9.13
CA PRO A 49 -9.07 -14.92 8.97
C PRO A 49 -9.75 -15.82 7.94
N GLU A 50 -11.02 -15.57 7.61
CA GLU A 50 -11.80 -16.38 6.67
C GLU A 50 -11.38 -16.14 5.20
N ILE A 51 -10.85 -14.96 4.89
CA ILE A 51 -10.43 -14.59 3.51
C ILE A 51 -9.23 -15.42 3.03
N PRO A 52 -8.10 -15.52 3.76
CA PRO A 52 -6.97 -16.31 3.30
C PRO A 52 -7.27 -17.81 3.19
N GLU A 53 -8.24 -18.32 3.96
CA GLU A 53 -8.66 -19.73 3.89
C GLU A 53 -9.59 -20.01 2.72
N LYS A 54 -10.59 -19.15 2.48
CA LYS A 54 -11.61 -19.36 1.43
C LYS A 54 -11.17 -18.86 0.05
N TYR A 55 -10.37 -17.80 0.00
CA TYR A 55 -9.97 -17.13 -1.24
C TYR A 55 -8.44 -16.94 -1.29
N PRO A 56 -7.66 -18.03 -1.30
CA PRO A 56 -6.20 -17.97 -1.24
C PRO A 56 -5.59 -17.25 -2.45
N GLY A 57 -6.19 -17.35 -3.64
CA GLY A 57 -5.74 -16.65 -4.85
C GLY A 57 -5.85 -15.13 -4.71
N LEU A 58 -7.04 -14.65 -4.33
CA LEU A 58 -7.30 -13.23 -4.09
C LEU A 58 -6.43 -12.69 -2.96
N TRP A 59 -6.34 -13.43 -1.84
CA TRP A 59 -5.51 -13.04 -0.71
C TRP A 59 -4.03 -12.92 -1.09
N GLY A 60 -3.50 -13.82 -1.92
CA GLY A 60 -2.11 -13.76 -2.36
C GLY A 60 -1.73 -12.43 -3.05
N ILE A 61 -2.65 -11.87 -3.85
CA ILE A 61 -2.45 -10.58 -4.53
C ILE A 61 -2.55 -9.42 -3.55
N VAL A 62 -3.58 -9.44 -2.68
CA VAL A 62 -3.76 -8.43 -1.64
C VAL A 62 -2.57 -8.39 -0.70
N GLN A 63 -2.07 -9.54 -0.26
CA GLN A 63 -0.90 -9.68 0.58
C GLN A 63 0.35 -9.10 -0.09
N LYS A 64 0.57 -9.37 -1.39
CA LYS A 64 1.71 -8.85 -2.13
C LYS A 64 1.68 -7.32 -2.24
N LEU A 65 0.49 -6.75 -2.45
CA LEU A 65 0.29 -5.31 -2.46
C LEU A 65 0.51 -4.68 -1.08
N LEU A 66 -0.01 -5.30 -0.01
CA LEU A 66 0.19 -4.84 1.36
C LEU A 66 1.67 -4.85 1.74
N ILE A 67 2.40 -5.93 1.45
CA ILE A 67 3.85 -6.03 1.72
C ILE A 67 4.61 -4.97 0.92
N THR A 68 4.28 -4.81 -0.36
CA THR A 68 4.95 -3.82 -1.22
C THR A 68 4.70 -2.40 -0.72
N TYR A 69 3.45 -2.06 -0.37
CA TYR A 69 3.08 -0.77 0.18
C TYR A 69 3.73 -0.49 1.54
N LEU A 70 3.74 -1.48 2.44
CA LEU A 70 4.44 -1.37 3.72
C LEU A 70 5.94 -1.17 3.52
N SER A 71 6.55 -1.87 2.55
CA SER A 71 7.97 -1.73 2.26
C SER A 71 8.32 -0.34 1.73
N SER A 72 7.52 0.22 0.81
CA SER A 72 7.76 1.57 0.29
C SER A 72 7.60 2.63 1.37
N TYR A 73 6.56 2.52 2.20
CA TYR A 73 6.35 3.41 3.33
C TYR A 73 7.53 3.38 4.33
N LEU A 74 8.00 2.19 4.69
CA LEU A 74 9.13 2.02 5.62
C LEU A 74 10.42 2.60 5.04
N VAL A 75 10.68 2.38 3.75
CA VAL A 75 11.81 2.98 3.04
C VAL A 75 11.70 4.51 3.06
N GLU A 76 10.58 5.08 2.65
CA GLU A 76 10.38 6.54 2.67
C GLU A 76 10.59 7.15 4.05
N LYS A 77 10.04 6.52 5.10
CA LYS A 77 10.20 7.00 6.49
C LYS A 77 11.64 6.92 6.96
N SER A 78 12.33 5.81 6.71
CA SER A 78 13.74 5.67 7.11
C SER A 78 14.64 6.68 6.41
N PHE A 79 14.47 6.87 5.10
CA PHE A 79 15.18 7.90 4.35
C PHE A 79 14.82 9.32 4.79
N SER A 80 13.55 9.60 5.11
CA SER A 80 13.11 10.88 5.66
C SER A 80 13.79 11.20 6.98
N VAL A 81 13.95 10.22 7.88
CA VAL A 81 14.69 10.42 9.14
C VAL A 81 16.17 10.72 8.88
N VAL A 82 16.83 9.96 8.00
CA VAL A 82 18.25 10.17 7.66
C VAL A 82 18.47 11.54 7.03
N THR A 83 17.63 11.93 6.07
CA THR A 83 17.70 13.25 5.42
C THR A 83 17.44 14.38 6.41
N ASN A 84 16.44 14.26 7.28
CA ASN A 84 16.21 15.23 8.35
C ASN A 84 17.40 15.35 9.30
N LEU A 85 18.04 14.22 9.66
CA LEU A 85 19.25 14.22 10.49
C LEU A 85 20.43 14.90 9.79
N LEU A 86 20.66 14.61 8.50
CA LEU A 86 21.70 15.23 7.70
C LEU A 86 21.49 16.74 7.55
N ILE A 87 20.26 17.17 7.24
CA ILE A 87 19.87 18.58 7.15
C ILE A 87 20.05 19.28 8.49
N LYS A 88 19.64 18.65 9.60
CA LYS A 88 19.82 19.19 10.95
C LYS A 88 21.32 19.28 11.33
N LYS A 89 22.14 18.32 10.92
CA LYS A 89 23.60 18.39 11.13
C LYS A 89 24.22 19.51 10.28
N ARG A 90 23.75 19.71 9.05
CA ARG A 90 24.26 20.73 8.11
C ARG A 90 23.87 22.16 8.51
N SER A 91 22.65 22.37 8.98
CA SER A 91 22.19 23.67 9.52
C SER A 91 22.91 24.06 10.81
N ARG A 92 23.23 23.09 11.67
CA ARG A 92 24.11 23.31 12.84
C ARG A 92 25.55 23.67 12.46
N LEU A 93 25.99 23.32 11.25
CA LEU A 93 27.35 23.56 10.77
C LEU A 93 27.54 24.91 10.04
N ASN A 94 26.48 25.73 9.88
CA ASN A 94 26.49 27.09 9.30
C ASN A 94 27.82 27.49 8.61
N ILE A 95 28.09 26.88 7.45
CA ILE A 95 29.24 27.26 6.62
C ILE A 95 28.84 28.55 5.93
N ILE A 96 29.25 29.67 6.50
CA ILE A 96 29.14 30.99 5.87
C ILE A 96 30.00 30.93 4.60
N PRO A 97 29.43 31.08 3.39
CA PRO A 97 30.26 31.22 2.20
C PRO A 97 31.01 32.54 2.34
N TYR A 98 32.34 32.47 2.43
CA TYR A 98 33.21 33.64 2.43
C TYR A 98 32.93 34.43 1.15
N LYS A 99 32.18 35.53 1.26
CA LYS A 99 32.08 36.51 0.17
C LYS A 99 33.46 37.12 0.01
N THR A 100 34.14 36.78 -1.09
CA THR A 100 35.35 37.46 -1.54
C THR A 100 35.02 38.93 -1.75
N GLN A 101 35.43 39.78 -0.80
CA GLN A 101 35.49 41.22 -0.99
C GLN A 101 36.63 41.52 -1.95
N ALA A 102 36.32 41.67 -3.24
CA ALA A 102 37.19 42.37 -4.18
C ALA A 102 37.10 43.86 -3.86
N LYS A 103 38.15 44.39 -3.22
CA LYS A 103 38.38 45.83 -3.02
C LYS A 103 38.61 46.49 -4.39
N TYR A 104 37.90 47.58 -4.65
CA TYR A 104 38.35 48.67 -5.53
C TYR A 104 38.83 49.82 -4.65
#